data_AF-A0A950PBI8-F1
#
_entry.id   AF-A0A950PBI8-F1
#
_cell.length_a   1.000
_cell.length_b   1.000
_cell.length_c   1.000
_cell.angle_alpha   90.00
_cell.angle_beta   90.00
_cell.angle_gamma   90.00
#
_symmetry.space_group_name_H-M   'P 1'
#
loop_
_entity.id
_entity.type
_entity.pdbx_description
1 polymer ?
#
loop_
_entity_poly.entity_id
_entity_poly.type
_entity_poly.pdbx_seq_one_letter_code
_entity_poly.pdbx_strand_id
1 'polypeptide(L)'
;MALVEDLFKGSTVTGVAVGVGALLLAPSVLPAVGRVIRPAVKAAIKGGMVFYRETLAEVGEVASDLVAEARSELEHESARPAIGGRGKTDGH
;
A
#
# COMPACT_ATOMS: atom_id res chain seq x y z
N MET A 1 8.33 6.70 -31.47
CA MET A 1 7.97 5.32 -31.11
C MET A 1 7.64 4.50 -32.36
N ALA A 2 8.53 4.46 -33.36
CA ALA A 2 8.23 3.79 -34.63
C ALA A 2 8.28 2.26 -34.50
N LEU A 3 9.34 1.73 -33.85
CA LEU A 3 9.56 0.29 -33.69
C LEU A 3 8.43 -0.44 -32.96
N VAL A 4 7.92 0.18 -31.89
CA VAL A 4 6.83 -0.40 -31.08
C VAL A 4 5.53 -0.39 -31.88
N GLU A 5 5.26 0.69 -32.62
CA GLU A 5 4.05 0.83 -33.42
C GLU A 5 4.03 -0.11 -34.64
N ASP A 6 5.19 -0.31 -35.28
CA ASP A 6 5.35 -1.29 -36.37
C ASP A 6 5.17 -2.73 -35.87
N LEU A 7 5.58 -3.02 -34.63
CA LEU A 7 5.37 -4.33 -34.00
C LEU A 7 3.90 -4.60 -33.70
N PHE A 8 3.13 -3.58 -33.28
CA PHE A 8 1.70 -3.70 -32.99
C PHE A 8 0.79 -3.64 -34.23
N LYS A 9 1.25 -3.03 -35.33
CA LYS A 9 0.55 -3.03 -36.64
C LYS A 9 0.84 -4.27 -37.48
N GLY A 10 1.83 -5.08 -37.10
CA GLY A 10 2.23 -6.29 -37.81
C GLY A 10 1.21 -7.43 -37.71
N SER A 11 1.22 -8.31 -38.71
CA SER A 11 0.40 -9.54 -38.71
C SER A 11 0.78 -10.48 -37.55
N THR A 12 -0.11 -11.39 -37.18
CA THR A 12 0.14 -12.42 -36.14
C THR A 12 1.44 -13.19 -36.37
N VAL A 13 1.79 -13.45 -37.62
CA VAL A 13 3.05 -14.11 -38.00
C VAL A 13 4.28 -13.26 -37.65
N THR A 14 4.19 -11.94 -37.87
CA THR A 14 5.25 -10.99 -37.52
C THR A 14 5.43 -10.92 -36.00
N GLY A 15 4.33 -10.86 -35.24
CA GLY A 15 4.37 -10.87 -33.78
C GLY A 15 5.03 -12.14 -33.22
N VAL A 16 4.68 -13.31 -33.78
CA VAL A 16 5.30 -14.59 -33.40
C VAL A 16 6.78 -14.62 -33.75
N ALA A 17 7.17 -14.21 -34.95
CA ALA A 17 8.57 -14.19 -35.38
C ALA A 17 9.44 -13.29 -34.49
N VAL A 18 8.93 -12.09 -34.14
CA VAL A 18 9.62 -11.18 -33.22
C VAL A 18 9.69 -11.75 -31.82
N GLY A 19 8.61 -12.37 -31.32
CA GLY A 19 8.60 -13.02 -30.02
C GLY A 19 9.63 -14.15 -29.92
N VAL A 20 9.71 -15.01 -30.94
CA VAL A 20 10.70 -16.09 -31.01
C VAL A 20 12.12 -15.52 -31.09
N GLY A 21 12.36 -14.53 -31.96
CA GLY A 21 13.66 -13.87 -32.05
C GLY A 21 14.10 -13.23 -30.73
N ALA A 22 13.18 -12.57 -30.03
CA ALA A 22 13.45 -11.97 -28.72
C ALA A 22 13.82 -13.03 -27.67
N LEU A 23 13.12 -14.17 -27.62
CA LEU A 23 13.42 -15.26 -26.68
C LEU A 23 14.80 -15.89 -26.93
N LEU A 24 15.18 -16.06 -28.21
CA LEU A 24 16.50 -16.60 -28.55
C LEU A 24 17.63 -15.64 -28.16
N LEU A 25 17.42 -14.33 -28.28
CA LEU A 25 18.40 -13.32 -27.89
C LEU A 25 18.38 -12.99 -26.40
N ALA A 26 17.32 -13.38 -25.68
CA ALA A 26 17.10 -13.03 -24.27
C ALA A 26 18.29 -13.38 -23.35
N PRO A 27 18.93 -14.56 -23.41
CA PRO A 27 20.04 -14.92 -22.53
C PRO A 27 21.24 -13.97 -22.63
N SER A 28 21.45 -13.37 -23.81
CA SER A 28 22.58 -12.48 -24.07
C SER A 28 22.24 -11.01 -23.78
N VAL A 29 21.01 -10.59 -24.08
CA VAL A 29 20.57 -9.20 -23.95
C VAL A 29 20.11 -8.88 -22.52
N LEU A 30 19.39 -9.79 -21.86
CA LEU A 30 18.86 -9.56 -20.51
C LEU A 30 19.94 -9.23 -19.47
N PRO A 31 21.12 -9.90 -19.43
CA PRO A 31 22.17 -9.52 -18.47
C PRO A 31 22.72 -8.12 -18.71
N ALA A 32 22.85 -7.69 -19.97
CA ALA A 32 23.36 -6.37 -20.32
C ALA A 32 22.38 -5.28 -19.88
N VAL A 33 21.11 -5.39 -20.29
CA VAL A 33 20.05 -4.46 -19.88
C VAL A 33 19.85 -4.49 -18.36
N GLY A 34 19.84 -5.69 -17.78
CA GLY A 34 19.69 -5.92 -16.34
C GLY A 34 20.74 -5.19 -15.51
N ARG A 35 22.00 -5.13 -15.96
CA ARG A 35 23.05 -4.35 -15.26
C ARG A 35 22.76 -2.85 -15.26
N VAL A 36 22.18 -2.32 -16.32
CA VAL A 36 21.85 -0.89 -16.46
C VAL A 36 20.62 -0.52 -15.63
N ILE A 37 19.56 -1.34 -15.65
CA ILE A 37 18.30 -1.01 -14.96
C ILE A 37 18.28 -1.42 -13.48
N ARG A 38 19.09 -2.40 -13.07
CA ARG A 38 19.17 -2.89 -11.67
C ARG A 38 19.23 -1.79 -10.62
N PRO A 39 20.09 -0.75 -10.73
CA PRO A 39 20.15 0.32 -9.72
C PRO A 39 18.83 1.08 -9.62
N ALA A 40 18.16 1.39 -10.74
CA ALA A 40 16.86 2.05 -10.73
C ALA A 40 15.78 1.18 -10.07
N VAL A 41 15.74 -0.11 -10.40
CA VAL A 41 14.80 -1.06 -9.76
C VAL A 41 15.06 -1.15 -8.26
N LYS A 42 16.33 -1.26 -7.83
CA LYS A 42 16.69 -1.26 -6.40
C LYS A 42 16.28 0.02 -5.70
N ALA A 43 16.48 1.18 -6.35
CA ALA A 43 16.07 2.47 -5.81
C ALA A 43 14.55 2.53 -5.65
N ALA A 44 13.78 2.06 -6.64
CA ALA A 44 12.32 2.01 -6.55
C ALA A 44 11.84 1.10 -5.41
N ILE A 45 12.41 -0.11 -5.29
CA ILE A 45 12.08 -1.04 -4.20
C ILE A 45 12.39 -0.40 -2.84
N LYS A 46 13.61 0.14 -2.67
CA LYS A 46 14.04 0.73 -1.40
C LYS A 46 13.22 1.98 -1.05
N GLY A 47 12.95 2.83 -2.04
CA GLY A 47 12.09 4.00 -1.87
C GLY A 47 10.69 3.61 -1.44
N GLY A 48 10.09 2.61 -2.08
CA GLY A 48 8.78 2.07 -1.70
C GLY A 48 8.76 1.52 -0.27
N MET A 49 9.81 0.82 0.15
CA MET A 49 9.92 0.32 1.53
C MET A 49 10.01 1.44 2.57
N VAL A 50 10.73 2.53 2.28
CA VAL A 50 10.84 3.67 3.18
C VAL A 50 9.48 4.37 3.29
N PHE A 51 8.86 4.68 2.15
CA PHE A 51 7.53 5.29 2.10
C PHE A 51 6.50 4.47 2.88
N TYR A 52 6.45 3.16 2.65
CA TYR A 52 5.52 2.26 3.34
C TYR A 52 5.73 2.25 4.86
N ARG A 53 7.00 2.25 5.33
CA ARG A 53 7.30 2.26 6.76
C ARG A 53 6.82 3.53 7.45
N GLU A 54 7.02 4.67 6.80
CA GLU A 54 6.61 5.98 7.33
C GLU A 54 5.08 6.09 7.39
N THR A 55 4.39 5.70 6.31
CA THR A 55 2.92 5.70 6.27
C THR A 55 2.32 4.75 7.31
N LEU A 56 2.90 3.56 7.52
CA LEU A 56 2.42 2.65 8.55
C LEU A 56 2.63 3.17 9.97
N ALA A 57 3.72 3.88 10.22
CA ALA A 57 3.98 4.46 11.53
C ALA A 57 2.94 5.53 11.87
N GLU A 58 2.69 6.47 10.94
CA GLU A 58 1.69 7.53 11.10
C GLU A 58 0.28 6.97 11.30
N VAL A 59 -0.12 5.98 10.48
CA VAL A 59 -1.42 5.29 10.65
C VAL A 59 -1.51 4.57 12.00
N GLY A 60 -0.42 3.98 12.47
CA GLY A 60 -0.35 3.30 13.76
C GLY A 60 -0.48 4.26 14.95
N GLU A 61 0.10 5.45 14.87
CA GLU A 61 -0.05 6.51 15.87
C GLU A 61 -1.50 6.99 15.93
N VAL A 62 -2.10 7.35 14.80
CA VAL A 62 -3.51 7.78 14.73
C VAL A 62 -4.44 6.68 15.26
N ALA A 63 -4.22 5.43 14.89
CA ALA A 63 -5.01 4.32 15.40
C ALA A 63 -4.84 4.14 16.92
N SER A 64 -3.62 4.30 17.44
CA SER A 64 -3.35 4.20 18.88
C SER A 64 -4.04 5.33 19.66
N ASP A 65 -4.03 6.55 19.13
CA ASP A 65 -4.71 7.71 19.71
C ASP A 65 -6.23 7.49 19.78
N LEU A 66 -6.84 7.01 18.69
CA LEU A 66 -8.28 6.67 18.67
C LEU A 66 -8.64 5.56 19.67
N VAL A 67 -7.79 4.54 19.80
CA VAL A 67 -8.00 3.47 20.79
C VAL A 67 -7.89 4.00 22.22
N ALA A 68 -6.97 4.93 22.48
CA ALA A 68 -6.83 5.57 23.78
C ALA A 68 -8.04 6.46 24.10
N GLU A 69 -8.53 7.23 23.14
CA GLU A 69 -9.75 8.04 23.27
C GLU A 69 -10.97 7.17 23.59
N ALA A 70 -11.21 6.11 22.81
CA ALA A 70 -12.33 5.20 23.04
C ALA A 70 -12.27 4.52 24.42
N ARG A 71 -11.07 4.17 24.92
CA ARG A 71 -10.89 3.63 26.28
C ARG A 71 -11.26 4.67 27.33
N SER A 72 -10.81 5.91 27.15
CA SER A 72 -11.14 7.01 28.07
C SER A 72 -12.64 7.26 28.13
N GLU A 73 -13.33 7.23 26.98
CA GLU A 73 -14.79 7.39 26.92
C GLU A 73 -15.53 6.29 27.69
N LEU A 74 -15.14 5.02 27.51
CA LEU A 74 -15.73 3.89 28.24
C LEU A 74 -15.51 4.00 29.75
N GLU A 75 -14.32 4.42 30.18
CA GLU A 75 -14.02 4.65 31.59
C GLU A 75 -14.82 5.83 32.15
N HIS A 76 -14.97 6.93 31.40
CA HIS A 76 -15.81 8.07 31.78
C HIS A 76 -17.30 7.73 31.85
N GLU A 77 -17.80 6.89 30.95
CA GLU A 77 -19.19 6.42 30.94
C GLU A 77 -19.46 5.47 32.12
N SER A 78 -18.48 4.64 32.48
CA SER A 78 -18.52 3.75 33.65
C SER A 78 -18.39 4.51 34.99
N ALA A 79 -17.68 5.64 34.99
CA ALA A 79 -17.45 6.48 36.17
C ALA A 79 -18.56 7.50 36.42
N ARG A 80 -19.52 7.69 35.51
CA ARG A 80 -20.74 8.45 35.79
C ARG A 80 -21.55 7.72 36.86
N PRO A 81 -21.64 8.23 38.09
CA PRO A 81 -22.52 7.62 39.08
C PRO A 81 -23.94 7.82 38.56
N ALA A 82 -24.76 6.77 38.62
CA ALA A 82 -26.20 6.87 38.49
C ALA A 82 -26.75 7.73 39.64
N ILE A 83 -26.60 9.06 39.57
CA ILE A 83 -27.35 10.00 40.40
C ILE A 83 -28.74 10.14 39.77
N GLY A 84 -29.45 9.01 39.71
CA GLY A 84 -30.89 8.96 39.61
C GLY A 84 -31.43 9.05 41.04
N GLY A 85 -31.65 10.30 41.47
CA GLY A 85 -32.09 10.64 42.82
C GLY A 85 -33.32 9.84 43.26
N ARG A 86 -33.11 9.04 44.30
CA ARG A 86 -34.13 8.50 45.19
C ARG A 86 -34.64 9.65 46.08
N GLY A 87 -35.96 9.85 46.15
CA GLY A 87 -36.59 10.53 47.29
C GLY A 87 -37.55 11.67 46.95
N LYS A 88 -38.79 11.34 46.58
CA LYS A 88 -39.96 12.13 47.01
C LYS A 88 -41.10 11.16 47.37
N THR A 89 -40.91 10.47 48.48
CA THR A 89 -42.00 9.99 49.33
C THR A 89 -41.91 10.78 50.63
N ASP A 90 -43.02 10.82 51.36
CA ASP A 90 -43.30 11.61 52.57
C ASP A 90 -43.98 12.94 52.21
N GLY A 91 -45.23 13.23 52.58
CA GLY A 91 -46.18 12.56 53.45
C GLY A 91 -47.17 13.63 53.93
N HIS A 92 -48.46 13.26 53.96
CA HIS A 92 -49.60 13.82 54.72
C HIS A 92 -49.81 15.34 54.85
#